data_AF-A0A4Y2NNM8-F1
#
_entry.id   AF-A0A4Y2NNM8-F1
#
_cell.length_a   1.000
_cell.length_b   1.000
_cell.length_c   1.000
_cell.angle_alpha   90.00
_cell.angle_beta   90.00
_cell.angle_gamma   90.00
#
_symmetry.space_group_name_H-M   'P 1'
#
loop_
_entity.id
_entity.type
_entity.pdbx_description
1 polymer ?
#
loop_
_entity_poly.entity_id
_entity_poly.type
_entity_poly.pdbx_seq_one_letter_code
_entity_poly.pdbx_strand_id
1 'polypeptide(L)'
;MRAKTICRAIFDTWISRFGCPSVVTSDQGSQLRSSMFAEFTRLLGTQKIKTTPYHPISNGIVERFHRHLKSAIKAHENEKWSELTPIILLGIRRAVKEDLQSSCSELVYGTTLRLPCDMIDVLDIPPCDIEFITDLRHRMQQLNPVATSAHCTDRFYIHPSLKSSSHIFLRVDRVQPPLRQPYTGHHKVLCRTDKTITVDINCRKTTVSLDRVKPAHLLPETVLSPPPVIKNLKSTDVHTYKNDEPPTYVTRSGRRVHFPKKLTTYIT
;
A
#
# COMPACT_ATOMS: atom_id res chain seq x y z
N MET A 1 8.69 13.70 -14.23
CA MET A 1 7.68 13.30 -15.24
C MET A 1 6.51 14.28 -15.18
N ARG A 2 6.09 14.88 -16.31
CA ARG A 2 4.98 15.85 -16.35
C ARG A 2 3.69 15.15 -16.80
N ALA A 3 2.53 15.66 -16.41
CA ALA A 3 1.23 15.13 -16.85
C ALA A 3 1.09 15.02 -18.39
N LYS A 4 1.74 15.92 -19.16
CA LYS A 4 1.74 15.89 -20.64
C LYS A 4 2.36 14.60 -21.18
N THR A 5 3.45 14.17 -20.57
CA THR A 5 4.16 12.94 -20.94
C THR A 5 3.28 11.71 -20.69
N ILE A 6 2.52 11.72 -19.58
CA ILE A 6 1.59 10.63 -19.27
C ILE A 6 0.45 10.57 -20.28
N CYS A 7 -0.18 11.71 -20.60
CA CYS A 7 -1.27 11.74 -21.58
C CYS A 7 -0.80 11.28 -22.96
N ARG A 8 0.39 11.72 -23.40
CA ARG A 8 1.02 11.24 -24.64
C ARG A 8 1.28 9.74 -24.60
N ALA A 9 1.91 9.24 -23.54
CA ALA A 9 2.18 7.82 -23.41
C ALA A 9 0.89 6.98 -23.46
N ILE A 10 -0.19 7.39 -22.77
CA ILE A 10 -1.48 6.68 -22.83
C ILE A 10 -2.05 6.69 -24.25
N PHE A 11 -2.00 7.85 -24.92
CA PHE A 11 -2.51 7.95 -26.29
C PHE A 11 -1.71 7.09 -27.27
N ASP A 12 -0.38 7.26 -27.29
CA ASP A 12 0.52 6.62 -28.25
C ASP A 12 0.64 5.10 -28.04
N THR A 13 0.46 4.61 -26.81
CA THR A 13 0.65 3.19 -26.48
C THR A 13 -0.64 2.41 -26.29
N TRP A 14 -1.64 2.98 -25.59
CA TRP A 14 -2.86 2.27 -25.27
C TRP A 14 -3.97 2.58 -26.25
N ILE A 15 -4.34 3.87 -26.38
CA ILE A 15 -5.52 4.28 -27.16
C ILE A 15 -5.34 3.95 -28.64
N SER A 16 -4.13 4.19 -29.18
CA SER A 16 -3.79 3.86 -30.57
C SER A 16 -3.88 2.37 -30.90
N ARG A 17 -3.77 1.48 -29.91
CA ARG A 17 -3.71 0.01 -30.11
C ARG A 17 -4.99 -0.71 -29.70
N PHE A 18 -5.62 -0.26 -28.62
CA PHE A 18 -6.75 -0.95 -27.98
C PHE A 18 -8.02 -0.11 -27.92
N GLY A 19 -7.95 1.15 -28.36
CA GLY A 19 -9.06 2.10 -28.25
C GLY A 19 -9.18 2.75 -26.87
N CYS A 20 -10.23 3.56 -26.71
CA CYS A 20 -10.46 4.34 -25.51
C CYS A 20 -11.07 3.50 -24.38
N PRO A 21 -10.47 3.47 -23.18
CA PRO A 21 -11.06 2.78 -22.03
C PRO A 21 -12.30 3.53 -21.52
N SER A 22 -13.31 2.78 -21.09
CA SER A 22 -14.51 3.34 -20.42
C SER A 22 -14.18 3.86 -19.02
N VAL A 23 -13.29 3.17 -18.29
CA VAL A 23 -12.92 3.48 -16.92
C VAL A 23 -11.40 3.41 -16.75
N VAL A 24 -10.81 4.40 -16.10
CA VAL A 24 -9.40 4.40 -15.69
C VAL A 24 -9.31 4.57 -14.18
N THR A 25 -8.72 3.58 -13.51
CA THR A 25 -8.44 3.63 -12.08
C THR A 25 -7.00 4.05 -11.84
N SER A 26 -6.79 5.09 -11.04
CA SER A 26 -5.45 5.58 -10.70
C SER A 26 -5.28 5.87 -9.22
N ASP A 27 -4.04 5.98 -8.78
CA ASP A 27 -3.74 6.55 -7.47
C ASP A 27 -3.98 8.07 -7.42
N GLN A 28 -3.67 8.68 -6.27
CA GLN A 28 -3.78 10.12 -6.06
C GLN A 28 -2.49 10.88 -6.41
N GLY A 29 -1.66 10.34 -7.31
CA GLY A 29 -0.47 11.01 -7.80
C GLY A 29 -0.79 12.39 -8.39
N SER A 30 0.09 13.37 -8.13
CA SER A 30 -0.12 14.77 -8.54
C SER A 30 -0.29 14.92 -10.06
N GLN A 31 0.44 14.13 -10.84
CA GLN A 31 0.37 14.16 -12.30
C GLN A 31 -0.98 13.69 -12.83
N LEU A 32 -1.54 12.65 -12.20
CA LEU A 32 -2.85 12.10 -12.56
C LEU A 32 -3.98 13.00 -12.05
N ARG A 33 -3.76 13.80 -11.00
CA ARG A 33 -4.73 14.80 -10.50
C ARG A 33 -4.68 16.15 -11.23
N SER A 34 -3.74 16.34 -12.15
CA SER A 34 -3.61 17.61 -12.87
C SER A 34 -4.86 17.95 -13.68
N SER A 35 -5.11 19.26 -13.89
CA SER A 35 -6.20 19.74 -14.74
C SER A 35 -6.09 19.18 -16.15
N MET A 36 -4.88 19.10 -16.71
CA MET A 36 -4.64 18.52 -18.02
C MET A 36 -5.07 17.05 -18.11
N PHE A 37 -4.79 16.23 -17.10
CA PHE A 37 -5.24 14.83 -17.11
C PHE A 37 -6.77 14.73 -16.99
N ALA A 38 -7.39 15.62 -16.20
CA ALA A 38 -8.84 15.68 -16.09
C ALA A 38 -9.51 16.04 -17.44
N GLU A 39 -9.00 17.08 -18.11
CA GLU A 39 -9.45 17.48 -19.45
C GLU A 39 -9.24 16.38 -20.49
N PHE A 40 -8.10 15.70 -20.45
CA PHE A 40 -7.81 14.56 -21.32
C PHE A 40 -8.83 13.42 -21.14
N THR A 41 -9.12 13.02 -19.89
CA THR A 41 -10.15 11.99 -19.63
C THR A 41 -11.56 12.43 -20.03
N ARG A 42 -11.88 13.73 -19.87
CA ARG A 42 -13.16 14.31 -20.27
C ARG A 42 -13.35 14.28 -21.78
N LEU A 43 -12.31 14.64 -22.54
CA LEU A 43 -12.31 14.59 -24.00
C LEU A 43 -12.51 13.16 -24.52
N LEU A 44 -11.92 12.19 -23.83
CA LEU A 44 -11.99 10.77 -24.18
C LEU A 44 -13.32 10.10 -23.77
N GLY A 45 -14.15 10.76 -22.95
CA GLY A 45 -15.34 10.15 -22.35
C GLY A 45 -15.01 9.07 -21.30
N THR A 46 -13.77 8.99 -20.84
CA THR A 46 -13.30 8.00 -19.87
C THR A 46 -13.66 8.42 -18.45
N GLN A 47 -14.34 7.55 -17.71
CA GLN A 47 -14.58 7.76 -16.29
C GLN A 47 -13.29 7.51 -15.50
N LYS A 48 -12.86 8.51 -14.73
CA LYS A 48 -11.69 8.38 -13.86
C LYS A 48 -12.09 8.02 -12.43
N ILE A 49 -11.60 6.87 -11.95
CA ILE A 49 -11.71 6.42 -10.56
C ILE A 49 -10.37 6.64 -9.85
N LYS A 50 -10.42 7.15 -8.62
CA LYS A 50 -9.23 7.38 -7.78
C LYS A 50 -9.24 6.45 -6.58
N THR A 51 -8.11 5.81 -6.29
CA THR A 51 -7.95 5.01 -5.08
C THR A 51 -7.91 5.89 -3.83
N THR A 52 -8.18 5.30 -2.66
CA THR A 52 -8.06 6.01 -1.39
C THR A 52 -6.60 6.36 -1.11
N PRO A 53 -6.32 7.50 -0.45
CA PRO A 53 -4.94 7.89 -0.16
C PRO A 53 -4.22 6.83 0.69
N TYR A 54 -2.95 6.60 0.42
CA TYR A 54 -2.07 5.68 1.16
C TYR A 54 -2.61 4.26 1.32
N HIS A 55 -3.38 3.77 0.36
CA HIS A 55 -3.89 2.41 0.35
C HIS A 55 -3.45 1.69 -0.95
N PRO A 56 -2.16 1.30 -1.04
CA PRO A 56 -1.58 0.73 -2.25
C PRO A 56 -2.23 -0.58 -2.68
N ILE A 57 -2.89 -1.28 -1.74
CA ILE A 57 -3.63 -2.52 -2.00
C ILE A 57 -4.76 -2.29 -3.03
N SER A 58 -5.38 -1.11 -3.05
CA SER A 58 -6.39 -0.77 -4.07
C SER A 58 -5.83 -0.73 -5.49
N ASN A 59 -4.52 -0.53 -5.66
CA ASN A 59 -3.84 -0.62 -6.96
C ASN A 59 -3.01 -1.91 -7.09
N GLY A 60 -3.37 -2.95 -6.32
CA GLY A 60 -2.52 -4.13 -6.13
C GLY A 60 -2.22 -4.92 -7.39
N ILE A 61 -3.04 -4.84 -8.45
CA ILE A 61 -2.75 -5.49 -9.74
C ILE A 61 -1.53 -4.84 -10.40
N VAL A 62 -1.53 -3.52 -10.51
CA VAL A 62 -0.44 -2.75 -11.12
C VAL A 62 0.83 -2.86 -10.27
N GLU A 63 0.70 -2.78 -8.94
CA GLU A 63 1.86 -2.93 -8.05
C GLU A 63 2.47 -4.33 -8.12
N ARG A 64 1.65 -5.38 -8.21
CA ARG A 64 2.14 -6.76 -8.43
C ARG A 64 2.83 -6.89 -9.77
N PHE A 65 2.26 -6.29 -10.83
CA PHE A 65 2.90 -6.26 -12.14
C PHE A 65 4.24 -5.53 -12.11
N HIS A 66 4.34 -4.38 -11.42
CA HIS A 66 5.60 -3.66 -11.26
C HIS A 66 6.67 -4.50 -10.55
N ARG A 67 6.30 -5.29 -9.53
CA ARG A 67 7.24 -6.22 -8.89
C ARG A 67 7.75 -7.25 -9.89
N HIS A 68 6.85 -7.89 -10.64
CA HIS A 68 7.23 -8.88 -11.66
C HIS A 68 8.14 -8.27 -12.74
N LEU A 69 7.78 -7.10 -13.27
CA LEU A 69 8.59 -6.39 -14.28
C LEU A 69 9.99 -6.05 -13.73
N LYS A 70 10.09 -5.56 -12.49
CA LYS A 70 11.39 -5.27 -11.86
C LYS A 70 12.23 -6.53 -11.67
N SER A 71 11.62 -7.64 -11.27
CA SER A 71 12.33 -8.93 -11.15
C SER A 71 12.84 -9.41 -12.51
N ALA A 72 12.03 -9.31 -13.56
CA ALA A 72 12.45 -9.67 -14.92
C ALA A 72 13.60 -8.78 -15.40
N ILE A 73 13.53 -7.46 -15.20
CA ILE A 73 14.62 -6.54 -15.55
C ILE A 73 15.91 -6.89 -14.80
N LYS A 74 15.82 -7.20 -13.50
CA LYS A 74 16.99 -7.58 -12.69
C LYS A 74 17.65 -8.87 -13.19
N ALA A 75 16.86 -9.85 -13.64
CA ALA A 75 17.37 -11.12 -14.15
C ALA A 75 18.20 -10.98 -15.43
N HIS A 76 18.02 -9.90 -16.20
CA HIS A 76 18.76 -9.66 -17.43
C HIS A 76 20.11 -8.93 -17.25
N GLU A 77 20.47 -8.53 -16.02
CA GLU A 77 21.79 -7.97 -15.63
C GLU A 77 22.43 -6.99 -16.63
N ASN A 78 21.64 -6.13 -17.28
CA ASN A 78 22.10 -5.22 -18.33
C ASN A 78 21.84 -3.76 -17.97
N GLU A 79 22.86 -2.91 -18.11
CA GLU A 79 22.79 -1.47 -17.84
C GLU A 79 21.80 -0.73 -18.77
N LYS A 80 21.60 -1.24 -20.00
CA LYS A 80 20.66 -0.70 -21.00
C LYS A 80 19.27 -1.34 -20.92
N TRP A 81 18.74 -1.48 -19.70
CA TRP A 81 17.42 -2.09 -19.46
C TRP A 81 16.27 -1.43 -20.23
N SER A 82 16.38 -0.14 -20.56
CA SER A 82 15.38 0.60 -21.36
C SER A 82 15.20 0.02 -22.76
N GLU A 83 16.28 -0.42 -23.41
CA GLU A 83 16.26 -1.04 -24.75
C GLU A 83 15.70 -2.46 -24.69
N LEU A 84 15.88 -3.15 -23.57
CA LEU A 84 15.35 -4.50 -23.32
C LEU A 84 13.88 -4.50 -22.91
N THR A 85 13.35 -3.37 -22.44
CA THR A 85 11.99 -3.28 -21.90
C THR A 85 10.92 -3.81 -22.87
N PRO A 86 10.93 -3.51 -24.18
CA PRO A 86 9.98 -4.08 -25.13
C PRO A 86 10.04 -5.62 -25.22
N ILE A 87 11.25 -6.18 -25.17
CA ILE A 87 11.49 -7.64 -25.25
C ILE A 87 11.01 -8.33 -23.96
N ILE A 88 11.34 -7.75 -22.80
CA ILE A 88 10.88 -8.25 -21.50
C ILE A 88 9.35 -8.22 -21.43
N LEU A 89 8.73 -7.13 -21.89
CA LEU A 89 7.27 -7.03 -21.95
C LEU A 89 6.64 -8.05 -22.90
N LEU A 90 7.30 -8.38 -24.01
CA LEU A 90 6.87 -9.45 -24.92
C LEU A 90 6.87 -10.81 -24.19
N GLY A 91 7.97 -11.14 -23.50
CA GLY A 91 8.07 -12.36 -22.69
C GLY A 91 6.98 -12.45 -21.61
N ILE A 92 6.77 -11.37 -20.85
CA ILE A 92 5.73 -11.32 -19.80
C ILE A 92 4.32 -11.46 -20.40
N ARG A 93 4.07 -10.94 -21.60
CA ARG A 93 2.76 -11.06 -22.28
C ARG A 93 2.50 -12.48 -22.75
N ARG A 94 3.54 -13.16 -23.25
CA ARG A 94 3.48 -14.53 -23.79
C ARG A 94 3.43 -15.60 -22.70
N ALA A 95 4.08 -15.37 -21.56
CA ALA A 95 4.14 -16.32 -20.46
C ALA A 95 2.73 -16.71 -19.97
N VAL A 96 2.49 -18.02 -19.88
CA VAL A 96 1.25 -18.58 -19.32
C VAL A 96 1.24 -18.33 -17.82
N LYS A 97 0.13 -17.81 -17.30
CA LYS A 97 -0.08 -17.67 -15.86
C LYS A 97 -0.91 -18.83 -15.36
N GLU A 98 -0.35 -19.63 -14.46
CA GLU A 98 -1.02 -20.79 -13.87
C GLU A 98 -2.37 -20.42 -13.23
N ASP A 99 -2.45 -19.30 -12.51
CA ASP A 99 -3.71 -18.83 -11.90
C ASP A 99 -4.84 -18.61 -12.91
N LEU A 100 -4.51 -18.23 -14.15
CA LEU A 100 -5.46 -17.94 -15.22
C LEU A 100 -5.59 -19.06 -16.24
N GLN A 101 -4.69 -20.06 -16.19
CA GLN A 101 -4.53 -21.10 -17.22
C GLN A 101 -4.41 -20.53 -18.64
N SER A 102 -3.91 -19.29 -18.78
CA SER A 102 -3.81 -18.55 -20.05
C SER A 102 -2.75 -17.45 -19.98
N SER A 103 -2.25 -17.03 -21.14
CA SER A 103 -1.32 -15.91 -21.28
C SER A 103 -2.04 -14.56 -21.41
N CYS A 104 -1.38 -13.46 -21.03
CA CYS A 104 -1.96 -12.13 -21.22
C CYS A 104 -2.26 -11.83 -22.69
N SER A 105 -1.42 -12.32 -23.61
CA SER A 105 -1.64 -12.16 -25.04
C SER A 105 -2.90 -12.85 -25.55
N GLU A 106 -3.17 -14.08 -25.09
CA GLU A 106 -4.37 -14.82 -25.50
C GLU A 106 -5.63 -14.12 -25.00
N LEU A 107 -5.63 -13.61 -23.77
CA LEU A 107 -6.78 -12.92 -23.21
C LEU A 107 -7.08 -11.58 -23.91
N VAL A 108 -6.06 -10.90 -24.46
CA VAL A 108 -6.24 -9.60 -25.12
C VAL A 108 -6.51 -9.75 -26.62
N TYR A 109 -5.79 -10.63 -27.30
CA TYR A 109 -5.86 -10.77 -28.76
C TYR A 109 -6.64 -12.01 -29.23
N GLY A 110 -7.03 -12.90 -28.32
CA GLY A 110 -7.65 -14.19 -28.65
C GLY A 110 -6.66 -15.25 -29.15
N THR A 111 -5.38 -14.88 -29.33
CA THR A 111 -4.34 -15.78 -29.84
C THR A 111 -3.02 -15.58 -29.09
N THR A 112 -2.17 -16.60 -29.17
CA THR A 112 -0.81 -16.52 -28.66
C THR A 112 0.05 -15.61 -29.55
N LEU A 113 0.90 -14.78 -28.94
CA LEU A 113 1.92 -14.05 -29.70
C LEU A 113 2.99 -15.02 -30.19
N ARG A 114 3.26 -15.03 -31.49
CA ARG A 114 4.35 -15.81 -32.08
C ARG A 114 5.68 -15.14 -31.76
N LEU A 115 6.61 -15.89 -31.19
CA LEU A 115 7.99 -15.44 -30.99
C LEU A 115 8.83 -15.82 -32.22
N PRO A 116 9.93 -15.10 -32.52
CA PRO A 116 10.85 -15.51 -33.57
C PRO A 116 11.40 -16.93 -33.37
N CYS A 117 11.60 -17.36 -32.12
CA CYS A 117 11.97 -18.74 -31.77
C CYS A 117 10.92 -19.77 -32.24
N ASP A 118 9.63 -19.39 -32.31
CA ASP A 118 8.56 -20.29 -32.77
C ASP A 118 8.49 -20.40 -34.32
N MET A 119 9.20 -19.52 -35.04
CA MET A 119 9.18 -19.43 -36.51
C MET A 119 10.48 -19.91 -37.15
N ILE A 120 11.56 -19.93 -36.37
CA ILE A 120 12.89 -20.32 -36.84
C ILE A 120 13.11 -21.79 -36.51
N ASP A 121 13.09 -22.65 -37.52
CA ASP A 121 13.78 -23.93 -37.42
C ASP A 121 15.28 -23.65 -37.49
N VAL A 122 16.00 -23.99 -36.42
CA VAL A 122 17.42 -23.63 -36.17
C VAL A 122 18.39 -24.12 -37.27
N LEU A 123 17.90 -24.89 -38.24
CA LEU A 123 18.70 -25.59 -39.24
C LEU A 123 19.14 -24.72 -40.43
N ASP A 124 18.48 -23.59 -40.73
CA ASP A 124 18.72 -22.84 -42.00
C ASP A 124 18.91 -21.32 -41.83
N ILE A 125 19.70 -20.85 -40.86
CA ILE A 125 20.08 -19.42 -40.80
C ILE A 125 21.56 -19.22 -41.10
N PRO A 126 21.92 -18.59 -42.23
CA PRO A 126 23.31 -18.24 -42.52
C PRO A 126 23.86 -17.22 -41.49
N PRO A 127 25.17 -17.28 -41.17
CA PRO A 127 25.80 -16.28 -40.33
C PRO A 127 25.60 -14.89 -40.93
N CYS A 128 25.17 -13.94 -40.10
CA CYS A 128 24.86 -12.58 -40.51
C CYS A 128 25.74 -11.61 -39.70
N ASP A 129 26.54 -10.80 -40.40
CA ASP A 129 27.51 -9.87 -39.81
C ASP A 129 26.88 -8.55 -39.31
N ILE A 130 25.54 -8.46 -39.26
CA ILE A 130 24.85 -7.27 -38.78
C ILE A 130 24.79 -7.31 -37.24
N GLU A 131 25.56 -6.45 -36.57
CA GLU A 131 25.69 -6.38 -35.10
C GLU A 131 24.33 -6.37 -34.37
N PHE A 132 23.36 -5.60 -34.86
CA PHE A 132 22.02 -5.51 -34.27
C PHE A 132 21.28 -6.86 -34.26
N ILE A 133 21.37 -7.63 -35.35
CA ILE A 133 20.68 -8.93 -35.47
C ILE A 133 21.36 -9.96 -34.56
N THR A 134 22.69 -9.90 -34.46
CA THR A 134 23.46 -10.78 -33.58
C THR A 134 23.17 -10.52 -32.10
N ASP A 135 23.10 -9.26 -31.69
CA ASP A 135 22.71 -8.87 -30.33
C ASP A 135 21.24 -9.25 -30.01
N LEU A 136 20.32 -9.03 -30.96
CA LEU A 136 18.92 -9.45 -30.82
C LEU A 136 18.78 -10.97 -30.66
N ARG A 137 19.53 -11.74 -31.44
CA ARG A 137 19.55 -13.21 -31.37
C ARG A 137 20.02 -13.67 -29.99
N HIS A 138 21.13 -13.11 -29.49
CA HIS A 138 21.66 -13.46 -28.19
C HIS A 138 20.67 -13.17 -27.07
N ARG A 139 20.00 -12.00 -27.10
CA ARG A 139 18.96 -11.63 -26.13
C ARG A 139 17.78 -12.59 -26.18
N MET A 140 17.35 -13.03 -27.37
CA MET A 140 16.21 -13.94 -27.52
C MET A 140 16.47 -15.34 -26.96
N GLN A 141 17.69 -15.85 -27.10
CA GLN A 141 18.07 -17.18 -26.59
C GLN A 141 18.09 -17.26 -25.05
N GLN A 142 18.23 -16.13 -24.36
CA GLN A 142 18.30 -16.07 -22.90
C GLN A 142 16.93 -15.87 -22.20
N LEU A 143 15.82 -15.88 -22.93
CA LEU A 143 14.47 -15.56 -22.41
C LEU A 143 13.72 -16.74 -21.77
N ASN A 144 14.40 -17.82 -21.35
CA ASN A 144 13.72 -18.97 -20.76
C ASN A 144 13.01 -18.61 -19.43
N PRO A 145 11.74 -19.01 -19.23
CA PRO A 145 11.00 -18.68 -18.01
C PRO A 145 11.65 -19.28 -16.76
N VAL A 146 11.83 -18.45 -15.71
CA VAL A 146 12.32 -18.90 -14.40
C VAL A 146 11.14 -18.94 -13.43
N ALA A 147 11.03 -20.04 -12.67
CA ALA A 147 9.95 -20.25 -11.71
C ALA A 147 9.87 -19.11 -10.68
N THR A 148 8.68 -18.57 -10.48
CA THR A 148 8.42 -17.48 -9.52
C THR A 148 7.92 -18.06 -8.21
N SER A 149 8.46 -17.59 -7.08
CA SER A 149 8.01 -17.97 -5.74
C SER A 149 6.69 -17.29 -5.36
N ALA A 150 5.74 -18.08 -4.86
CA ALA A 150 4.48 -17.56 -4.32
C ALA A 150 4.70 -16.95 -2.93
N HIS A 151 4.21 -15.72 -2.72
CA HIS A 151 4.24 -15.07 -1.41
C HIS A 151 2.83 -14.68 -0.93
N CYS A 152 2.46 -15.33 0.18
CA CYS A 152 1.55 -14.90 1.25
C CYS A 152 0.04 -14.78 0.93
N THR A 153 -0.72 -15.69 1.54
CA THR A 153 -2.14 -15.55 1.85
C THR A 153 -2.27 -15.23 3.35
N ASP A 154 -2.25 -13.95 3.71
CA ASP A 154 -2.60 -13.57 5.08
C ASP A 154 -3.90 -12.76 5.11
N ARG A 155 -4.80 -13.15 6.02
CA ARG A 155 -6.14 -12.58 6.14
C ARG A 155 -6.06 -11.50 7.21
N PHE A 156 -6.15 -10.25 6.79
CA PHE A 156 -6.02 -9.11 7.70
C PHE A 156 -7.21 -8.99 8.66
N TYR A 157 -6.92 -8.72 9.93
CA TYR A 157 -7.90 -8.57 11.00
C TYR A 157 -8.55 -7.18 10.98
N ILE A 158 -9.89 -7.14 10.90
CA ILE A 158 -10.70 -5.91 11.00
C ILE A 158 -11.45 -5.93 12.33
N HIS A 159 -11.31 -4.86 13.12
CA HIS A 159 -11.95 -4.79 14.43
C HIS A 159 -13.50 -4.68 14.31
N PRO A 160 -14.30 -5.55 14.95
CA PRO A 160 -15.76 -5.58 14.80
C PRO A 160 -16.46 -4.25 15.16
N SER A 161 -15.94 -3.51 16.15
CA SER A 161 -16.55 -2.25 16.60
C SER A 161 -16.46 -1.10 15.58
N LEU A 162 -15.71 -1.24 14.49
CA LEU A 162 -15.71 -0.26 13.40
C LEU A 162 -17.08 -0.12 12.72
N LYS A 163 -17.92 -1.17 12.80
CA LYS A 163 -19.29 -1.13 12.27
C LYS A 163 -20.19 -0.17 13.06
N SER A 164 -20.00 -0.06 14.38
CA SER A 164 -20.85 0.71 15.29
C SER A 164 -20.20 1.99 15.86
N SER A 165 -18.89 2.18 15.71
CA SER A 165 -18.15 3.30 16.33
C SER A 165 -18.53 4.67 15.76
N SER A 166 -19.01 5.62 16.58
CA SER A 166 -19.36 6.97 16.13
C SER A 166 -18.16 7.79 15.63
N HIS A 167 -16.99 7.57 16.24
CA HIS A 167 -15.74 8.23 15.89
C HIS A 167 -14.63 7.20 15.64
N ILE A 168 -13.64 7.60 14.84
CA ILE A 168 -12.46 6.78 14.54
C ILE A 168 -11.17 7.57 14.67
N PHE A 169 -10.08 6.88 14.99
CA PHE A 169 -8.72 7.37 14.83
C PHE A 169 -8.20 7.04 13.43
N LEU A 170 -7.56 8.00 12.78
CA LEU A 170 -6.98 7.84 11.44
C LEU A 170 -5.46 7.79 11.51
N ARG A 171 -4.86 6.70 11.02
CA ARG A 171 -3.41 6.51 10.93
C ARG A 171 -2.80 7.46 9.90
N VAL A 172 -1.74 8.15 10.30
CA VAL A 172 -1.01 9.10 9.46
C VAL A 172 0.22 8.41 8.89
N ASP A 173 0.10 7.93 7.66
CA ASP A 173 1.11 7.12 6.95
C ASP A 173 2.19 7.94 6.24
N ARG A 174 2.16 9.28 6.37
CA ARG A 174 3.26 10.13 5.89
C ARG A 174 4.44 10.01 6.85
N VAL A 175 5.66 10.17 6.34
CA VAL A 175 6.87 10.22 7.17
C VAL A 175 6.70 11.28 8.27
N GLN A 176 6.88 10.88 9.53
CA GLN A 176 6.73 11.76 10.69
C GLN A 176 8.08 11.93 11.40
N PRO A 177 8.31 13.10 12.03
CA PRO A 177 9.39 13.25 12.99
C PRO A 177 9.26 12.24 14.15
N PRO A 178 10.37 11.92 14.83
CA PRO A 178 10.35 11.08 16.02
C PRO A 178 9.37 11.60 17.09
N LEU A 179 8.79 10.69 17.88
CA LEU A 179 7.91 10.97 19.03
C LEU A 179 6.55 11.64 18.71
N ARG A 180 6.16 11.74 17.44
CA ARG A 180 4.82 12.23 17.07
C ARG A 180 3.78 11.11 17.07
N GLN A 181 2.57 11.42 17.53
CA GLN A 181 1.48 10.44 17.54
C GLN A 181 1.15 9.93 16.12
N PRO A 182 1.13 8.59 15.91
CA PRO A 182 0.89 8.01 14.59
C PRO A 182 -0.57 8.07 14.13
N TYR A 183 -1.49 8.36 15.06
CA TYR A 183 -2.91 8.53 14.75
C TYR A 183 -3.32 9.99 14.99
N THR A 184 -4.20 10.48 14.13
CA THR A 184 -4.94 11.73 14.35
C THR A 184 -6.29 11.42 14.94
N GLY A 185 -6.82 12.41 15.68
CA GLY A 185 -7.88 12.31 16.68
C GLY A 185 -9.18 11.59 16.28
N HIS A 186 -10.19 11.73 17.13
CA HIS A 186 -11.48 11.10 16.91
C HIS A 186 -12.25 11.87 15.83
N HIS A 187 -12.19 11.38 14.59
CA HIS A 187 -12.93 11.96 13.47
C HIS A 187 -14.34 11.36 13.42
N LYS A 188 -15.36 12.21 13.22
CA LYS A 188 -16.74 11.78 13.13
C LYS A 188 -16.96 10.98 11.85
N VAL A 189 -17.55 9.79 11.96
CA VAL A 189 -17.88 8.95 10.82
C VAL A 189 -19.18 9.45 10.17
N LEU A 190 -19.14 9.74 8.87
CA LEU A 190 -20.29 10.19 8.09
C LEU A 190 -20.98 9.02 7.38
N CYS A 191 -20.22 8.21 6.65
CA CYS A 191 -20.74 7.02 5.98
C CYS A 191 -19.72 5.88 5.97
N ARG A 192 -20.22 4.65 5.87
CA ARG A 192 -19.43 3.42 5.85
C ARG A 192 -19.76 2.61 4.60
N THR A 193 -18.73 2.03 4.01
CA THR A 193 -18.79 1.02 2.96
C THR A 193 -17.99 -0.19 3.44
N ASP A 194 -18.11 -1.34 2.78
CA ASP A 194 -17.41 -2.59 3.17
C ASP A 194 -15.90 -2.46 3.31
N LYS A 195 -15.27 -1.53 2.57
CA LYS A 195 -13.80 -1.35 2.54
C LYS A 195 -13.33 0.07 2.87
N THR A 196 -14.24 1.03 2.95
CA THR A 196 -13.90 2.45 3.14
C THR A 196 -14.85 3.14 4.11
N ILE A 197 -14.33 4.14 4.81
CA ILE A 197 -15.12 5.01 5.68
C ILE A 197 -14.94 6.45 5.22
N THR A 198 -16.02 7.21 5.12
CA THR A 198 -15.93 8.66 4.93
C THR A 198 -16.04 9.36 6.28
N VAL A 199 -15.03 10.13 6.61
CA VAL A 199 -14.94 10.90 7.86
C VAL A 199 -14.93 12.40 7.60
N ASP A 200 -15.38 13.15 8.60
CA ASP A 200 -15.24 14.60 8.63
C ASP A 200 -13.92 14.98 9.30
N ILE A 201 -13.01 15.58 8.53
CA ILE A 201 -11.72 16.11 9.01
C ILE A 201 -11.74 17.62 8.74
N ASN A 202 -11.82 18.44 9.80
CA ASN A 202 -11.83 19.90 9.71
C ASN A 202 -12.90 20.43 8.72
N CYS A 203 -14.14 19.95 8.83
CA CYS A 203 -15.27 20.27 7.94
C CYS A 203 -15.09 19.79 6.48
N ARG A 204 -14.16 18.87 6.22
CA ARG A 204 -13.94 18.26 4.89
C ARG A 204 -14.21 16.77 4.93
N LYS A 205 -15.12 16.33 4.05
CA LYS A 205 -15.43 14.91 3.84
C LYS A 205 -14.26 14.21 3.16
N THR A 206 -13.66 13.24 3.85
CA THR A 206 -12.49 12.49 3.37
C THR A 206 -12.77 10.99 3.45
N THR A 207 -12.65 10.30 2.31
CA THR A 207 -12.80 8.84 2.25
C THR A 207 -11.45 8.15 2.49
N VAL A 208 -11.42 7.24 3.46
CA VAL A 208 -10.23 6.50 3.92
C VAL A 208 -10.47 5.00 3.88
N SER A 209 -9.41 4.21 3.71
CA SER A 209 -9.48 2.74 3.78
C SER A 209 -9.64 2.26 5.21
N LEU A 210 -10.37 1.14 5.41
CA LEU A 210 -10.52 0.48 6.71
C LEU A 210 -9.18 0.07 7.34
N ASP A 211 -8.15 -0.17 6.52
CA ASP A 211 -6.83 -0.60 7.02
C ASP A 211 -6.08 0.51 7.80
N ARG A 212 -6.55 1.76 7.66
CA ARG A 212 -5.92 2.94 8.24
C ARG A 212 -6.69 3.48 9.44
N VAL A 213 -7.75 2.79 9.87
CA VAL A 213 -8.65 3.30 10.91
C VAL A 213 -8.67 2.39 12.12
N LYS A 214 -8.84 3.00 13.29
CA LYS A 214 -9.08 2.32 14.56
C LYS A 214 -10.32 2.92 15.22
N PRO A 215 -11.21 2.14 15.84
CA PRO A 215 -12.36 2.69 16.55
C PRO A 215 -11.90 3.63 17.68
N ALA A 216 -12.56 4.78 17.81
CA ALA A 216 -12.39 5.67 18.95
C ALA A 216 -13.55 5.44 19.93
N HIS A 217 -13.21 5.10 21.17
CA HIS A 217 -14.19 4.96 22.24
C HIS A 217 -14.23 6.27 23.00
N LEU A 218 -15.31 7.03 22.83
CA LEU A 218 -15.60 8.19 23.68
C LEU A 218 -16.25 7.67 24.95
N LEU A 219 -15.66 8.02 26.10
CA LEU A 219 -16.38 7.87 27.36
C LEU A 219 -17.55 8.86 27.33
N PRO A 220 -18.77 8.44 27.73
CA PRO A 220 -19.83 9.40 27.99
C PRO A 220 -19.29 10.43 28.99
N GLU A 221 -19.53 11.72 28.75
CA GLU A 221 -19.21 12.76 29.74
C GLU A 221 -19.95 12.41 31.03
N THR A 222 -19.24 11.80 31.99
CA THR A 222 -19.68 11.81 33.37
C THR A 222 -19.71 13.28 33.75
N VAL A 223 -20.92 13.80 33.96
CA VAL A 223 -21.16 15.14 34.46
C VAL A 223 -20.34 15.29 35.74
N LEU A 224 -19.15 15.88 35.64
CA LEU A 224 -18.30 16.16 36.79
C LEU A 224 -18.98 17.29 37.54
N SER A 225 -19.84 16.92 38.50
CA SER A 225 -20.17 17.78 39.62
C SER A 225 -18.87 18.35 40.19
N PRO A 226 -18.82 19.66 40.52
CA PRO A 226 -17.58 20.29 40.95
C PRO A 226 -17.00 19.58 42.19
N PRO A 227 -15.66 19.42 42.26
CA PRO A 227 -15.02 18.71 43.37
C PRO A 227 -15.26 19.45 44.71
N PRO A 228 -15.44 18.72 45.83
CA PRO A 228 -15.63 19.34 47.13
C PRO A 228 -14.35 20.07 47.55
N VAL A 229 -14.52 21.32 47.99
CA VAL A 229 -13.46 22.17 48.54
C VAL A 229 -12.96 21.55 49.85
N ILE A 230 -11.75 20.97 49.82
CA ILE A 230 -11.07 20.55 51.04
C ILE A 230 -10.50 21.80 51.71
N LYS A 231 -11.09 22.19 52.84
CA LYS A 231 -10.56 23.26 53.71
C LYS A 231 -9.24 22.81 54.34
N ASN A 232 -8.22 23.66 54.22
CA ASN A 232 -6.93 23.52 54.88
C ASN A 232 -7.06 23.21 56.37
N LEU A 233 -6.32 22.22 56.88
CA LEU A 233 -5.93 22.16 58.29
C LEU A 233 -4.42 21.88 58.42
N LYS A 234 -3.84 22.59 59.37
CA LYS A 234 -2.42 22.82 59.63
C LYS A 234 -1.66 21.59 60.09
N SER A 235 -0.35 21.67 59.88
CA SER A 235 0.75 20.84 60.37
C SER A 235 0.81 20.69 61.89
N THR A 236 1.15 19.47 62.35
CA THR A 236 2.03 19.23 63.52
C THR A 236 2.68 17.84 63.42
N ASP A 237 4.00 17.78 63.62
CA ASP A 237 4.84 16.59 63.73
C ASP A 237 4.53 15.73 64.97
N VAL A 238 4.63 14.39 64.86
CA VAL A 238 5.26 13.48 65.86
C VAL A 238 5.71 12.18 65.19
N HIS A 239 6.99 11.80 65.39
CA HIS A 239 7.63 10.54 65.01
C HIS A 239 7.05 9.30 65.71
N THR A 240 7.00 8.15 65.04
CA THR A 240 7.45 6.86 65.64
C THR A 240 7.90 5.87 64.55
N TYR A 241 9.13 5.38 64.68
CA TYR A 241 9.75 4.37 63.82
C TYR A 241 9.17 2.97 64.10
N LYS A 242 8.83 2.23 63.04
CA LYS A 242 8.89 0.76 63.04
C LYS A 242 9.56 0.30 61.74
N ASN A 243 10.61 -0.48 61.92
CA ASN A 243 11.36 -1.16 60.88
C ASN A 243 10.50 -2.28 60.31
N ASP A 244 10.16 -2.20 59.02
CA ASP A 244 9.78 -3.34 58.20
C ASP A 244 10.45 -3.16 56.83
N GLU A 245 11.39 -4.05 56.51
CA GLU A 245 12.01 -4.12 55.19
C GLU A 245 10.94 -4.39 54.12
N PRO A 246 10.93 -3.65 52.98
CA PRO A 246 9.97 -3.90 51.93
C PRO A 246 10.25 -5.23 51.20
N PRO A 247 9.21 -6.01 50.82
CA PRO A 247 9.40 -7.25 50.09
C PRO A 247 10.07 -6.96 48.74
N THR A 248 11.16 -7.69 48.46
CA THR A 248 11.89 -7.54 47.20
C THR A 248 11.19 -8.34 46.10
N TYR A 249 10.58 -7.67 45.12
CA TYR A 249 9.96 -8.34 43.98
C TYR A 249 10.99 -8.62 42.88
N VAL A 250 11.12 -9.89 42.51
CA VAL A 250 11.99 -10.37 41.43
C VAL A 250 11.13 -10.70 40.22
N THR A 251 11.40 -10.05 39.09
CA THR A 251 10.74 -10.34 37.81
C THR A 251 11.14 -11.71 37.28
N ARG A 252 10.36 -12.28 36.35
CA ARG A 252 10.63 -13.60 35.72
C ARG A 252 12.00 -13.70 35.03
N SER A 253 12.66 -12.57 34.76
CA SER A 253 14.02 -12.48 34.21
C SER A 253 15.10 -12.16 35.27
N GLY A 254 14.80 -12.34 36.56
CA GLY A 254 15.76 -12.20 37.67
C GLY A 254 16.10 -10.77 38.11
N ARG A 255 15.45 -9.74 37.56
CA ARG A 255 15.72 -8.34 37.95
C ARG A 255 14.89 -7.93 39.16
N ARG A 256 15.55 -7.33 40.16
CA ARG A 256 14.94 -6.73 41.35
C ARG A 256 14.36 -5.35 41.00
N VAL A 257 13.09 -5.13 41.32
CA VAL A 257 12.41 -3.85 41.07
C VAL A 257 11.96 -3.25 42.39
N HIS A 258 12.39 -2.01 42.66
CA HIS A 258 11.96 -1.25 43.83
C HIS A 258 10.78 -0.35 43.44
N PHE A 259 9.62 -0.58 44.04
CA PHE A 259 8.45 0.27 43.83
C PHE A 259 8.39 1.37 44.90
N PRO A 260 8.21 2.65 44.52
CA PRO A 260 8.01 3.72 45.48
C PRO A 260 6.65 3.54 46.20
N LYS A 261 6.64 3.74 47.52
CA LYS A 261 5.50 3.47 48.44
C LYS A 261 4.14 4.04 48.02
N LYS A 262 4.11 5.03 47.12
CA LYS A 262 2.90 5.67 46.59
C LYS A 262 2.10 4.84 45.56
N LEU A 263 2.64 3.72 45.08
CA LEU A 263 2.02 2.90 44.03
C LEU A 263 1.53 1.52 44.54
N THR A 264 1.70 1.21 45.82
CA THR A 264 1.43 -0.13 46.37
C THR A 264 -0.06 -0.45 46.52
N THR A 265 -0.95 0.55 46.46
CA THR A 265 -2.40 0.38 46.72
C THR A 265 -3.22 -0.11 45.51
N TYR A 266 -2.60 -0.31 44.34
CA TYR A 266 -3.32 -0.62 43.10
C TYR A 266 -3.15 -2.06 42.60
N ILE A 267 -2.61 -2.95 43.43
CA ILE A 267 -2.41 -4.35 43.06
C ILE A 267 -3.01 -5.22 44.16
N THR A 268 -4.27 -5.59 43.98
CA THR A 268 -4.87 -6.78 44.58
C THR A 268 -5.70 -7.46 43.49
#